data_AF-A0A7S3TJF3-F1
#
_entry.id   AF-A0A7S3TJF3-F1
#
_cell.length_a   1.000
_cell.length_b   1.000
_cell.length_c   1.000
_cell.angle_alpha   90.00
_cell.angle_beta   90.00
_cell.angle_gamma   90.00
#
_symmetry.space_group_name_H-M   'P 1'
#
loop_
_entity.id
_entity.type
_entity.pdbx_description
1 polymer ?
#
loop_
_entity_poly.entity_id
_entity_poly.type
_entity_poly.pdbx_seq_one_letter_code
_entity_poly.pdbx_strand_id
1 'polypeptide(L)'
;MAQRLSALLHYLLALSGLLLHANAQIRVMSPDNLIAKLGNGGRIEGSTATFGAPFYGDRVLGRLVYGQSKGNAHCTEDDYEIPDAAKMPGSQSPESARLINIVLVRRGKCSFTRKVSLAYEKGAHAVLIVDKEDSTLQTKDMSNIIVADDGRGNKIHIPSVLIAKAEGNKLIEEAGRANSKVIVELAWDLPTSHHVVVDLWMSSASMESLNFLKEFAPKRRTLNQVVIFKPHYAVFGVDSKSPDLYNGLCTDETGKYCAEDPDGSGPITGKMVLIEDVRQICIHEIYKATQVSRQPGVPP
;
A
#
# COMPACT_ATOMS: atom_id res chain seq x y z
N MET A 1 -5.29 -48.61 5.23
CA MET A 1 -6.16 -47.49 4.79
C MET A 1 -5.75 -46.15 5.43
N ALA A 2 -5.44 -46.10 6.73
CA ALA A 2 -4.99 -44.89 7.44
C ALA A 2 -3.69 -44.23 6.89
N GLN A 3 -2.71 -45.00 6.42
CA GLN A 3 -1.46 -44.45 5.87
C GLN A 3 -1.63 -43.70 4.53
N ARG A 4 -2.64 -44.06 3.72
CA ARG A 4 -2.92 -43.37 2.45
C ARG A 4 -3.66 -42.05 2.65
N LEU A 5 -4.47 -41.93 3.71
CA LEU A 5 -5.11 -40.67 4.09
C LEU A 5 -4.10 -39.65 4.66
N SER A 6 -3.10 -40.10 5.42
CA SER A 6 -2.07 -39.20 5.95
C SER A 6 -1.21 -38.59 4.83
N ALA A 7 -0.84 -39.38 3.82
CA ALA A 7 -0.07 -38.89 2.68
C ALA A 7 -0.85 -37.86 1.82
N LEU A 8 -2.16 -38.08 1.64
CA LEU A 8 -3.05 -37.13 0.94
C LEU A 8 -3.23 -35.82 1.74
N LEU A 9 -3.31 -35.89 3.07
CA LEU A 9 -3.41 -34.71 3.92
C LEU A 9 -2.13 -33.87 3.89
N HIS A 10 -0.95 -34.51 3.86
CA HIS A 10 0.33 -33.81 3.71
C HIS A 10 0.50 -33.21 2.30
N TYR A 11 -0.01 -33.88 1.25
CA TYR A 11 0.02 -33.34 -0.12
C TYR A 11 -0.94 -32.15 -0.30
N LEU A 12 -2.10 -32.17 0.37
CA LEU A 12 -3.06 -31.06 0.39
C LEU A 12 -2.57 -29.86 1.22
N LEU A 13 -1.88 -30.10 2.35
CA LEU A 13 -1.21 -29.04 3.13
C LEU A 13 0.02 -28.46 2.41
N ALA A 14 0.71 -29.24 1.57
CA ALA A 14 1.81 -28.74 0.74
C ALA A 14 1.32 -27.89 -0.44
N LEU A 15 0.12 -28.15 -0.98
CA LEU A 15 -0.47 -27.35 -2.05
C LEU A 15 -1.20 -26.09 -1.57
N SER A 16 -1.56 -25.99 -0.28
CA SER A 16 -2.19 -24.78 0.27
C SER A 16 -1.20 -23.66 0.62
N GLY A 17 0.11 -23.88 0.45
CA GLY A 17 1.17 -22.92 0.77
C GLY A 17 1.52 -21.91 -0.35
N LEU A 18 0.83 -21.96 -1.49
CA LEU A 18 1.07 -21.09 -2.65
C LEU A 18 -0.10 -20.13 -2.92
N LEU A 19 -0.59 -19.47 -1.88
CA LEU A 19 -1.34 -18.22 -2.07
C LEU A 19 -0.35 -17.06 -2.08
N LEU A 20 0.30 -16.87 -3.24
CA LEU A 20 1.08 -15.68 -3.54
C LEU A 20 0.16 -14.47 -3.45
N HIS A 21 0.31 -13.70 -2.38
CA HIS A 21 -0.27 -12.37 -2.27
C HIS A 21 0.45 -11.50 -3.30
N ALA A 22 -0.26 -11.07 -4.34
CA ALA A 22 0.29 -10.16 -5.33
C ALA A 22 0.26 -8.72 -4.76
N ASN A 23 1.27 -8.38 -3.97
CA ASN A 23 1.69 -7.00 -3.77
C ASN A 23 2.62 -6.60 -4.93
N ALA A 24 2.67 -5.31 -5.28
CA ALA A 24 3.56 -4.81 -6.33
C ALA A 24 4.98 -5.38 -6.14
N GLN A 25 5.45 -6.16 -7.11
CA GLN A 25 6.71 -6.89 -7.00
C GLN A 25 7.80 -6.05 -7.64
N ILE A 26 8.65 -5.48 -6.79
CA ILE A 26 9.93 -4.94 -7.23
C ILE A 26 10.86 -6.13 -7.38
N ARG A 27 11.48 -6.30 -8.55
CA ARG A 27 12.45 -7.36 -8.78
C ARG A 27 13.79 -6.77 -9.20
N VAL A 28 14.81 -7.01 -8.40
CA VAL A 28 16.19 -6.72 -8.77
C VAL A 28 16.64 -7.77 -9.79
N MET A 29 17.04 -7.30 -10.97
CA MET A 29 17.48 -8.12 -12.11
C MET A 29 19.00 -8.21 -12.22
N SER A 30 19.71 -7.21 -11.67
CA SER A 30 21.17 -7.14 -11.63
C SER A 30 21.58 -6.13 -10.55
N PRO A 31 22.75 -6.26 -9.91
CA PRO A 31 23.72 -7.37 -10.05
C PRO A 31 23.37 -8.61 -9.18
N ASP A 32 23.93 -9.78 -9.52
CA ASP A 32 23.66 -11.06 -8.85
C ASP A 32 24.00 -11.06 -7.35
N ASN A 33 25.04 -10.33 -6.96
CA ASN A 33 25.42 -10.18 -5.56
C ASN A 33 24.31 -9.46 -4.75
N LEU A 34 23.65 -8.46 -5.33
CA LEU A 34 22.55 -7.75 -4.69
C LEU A 34 21.30 -8.64 -4.62
N ILE A 35 21.02 -9.42 -5.67
CA ILE A 35 19.95 -10.43 -5.68
C ILE A 35 20.16 -11.42 -4.51
N ALA A 36 21.37 -11.93 -4.34
CA ALA A 36 21.71 -12.83 -3.25
C ALA A 36 21.56 -12.16 -1.86
N LYS A 37 21.99 -10.89 -1.71
CA LYS A 37 21.85 -10.13 -0.46
C LYS A 37 20.39 -9.84 -0.07
N LEU A 38 19.50 -9.67 -1.04
CA LEU A 38 18.08 -9.42 -0.80
C LEU A 38 17.33 -10.70 -0.41
N GLY A 39 17.77 -11.86 -0.92
CA GLY A 39 17.03 -13.10 -0.79
C GLY A 39 15.78 -13.12 -1.67
N ASN A 40 14.98 -14.19 -1.59
CA ASN A 40 13.73 -14.35 -2.35
C ASN A 40 13.85 -14.09 -3.87
N GLY A 41 15.01 -14.39 -4.46
CA GLY A 41 15.29 -14.12 -5.88
C GLY A 41 15.32 -12.63 -6.26
N GLY A 42 15.68 -11.75 -5.31
CA GLY A 42 15.75 -10.30 -5.54
C GLY A 42 14.40 -9.59 -5.50
N ARG A 43 13.34 -10.27 -5.04
CA ARG A 43 12.00 -9.67 -4.89
C ARG A 43 11.90 -8.84 -3.62
N ILE A 44 11.34 -7.66 -3.75
CA ILE A 44 11.05 -6.73 -2.66
C ILE A 44 9.56 -6.39 -2.72
N GLU A 45 8.88 -6.51 -1.58
CA GLU A 45 7.50 -6.05 -1.45
C GLU A 45 7.47 -4.57 -1.04
N GLY A 46 6.49 -3.86 -1.57
CA GLY A 46 6.28 -2.46 -1.24
C GLY A 46 4.82 -2.05 -1.42
N SER A 47 4.51 -0.82 -1.01
CA SER A 47 3.19 -0.21 -1.18
C SER A 47 3.21 0.81 -2.30
N THR A 48 2.35 0.61 -3.29
CA THR A 48 2.22 1.53 -4.43
C THR A 48 1.48 2.78 -4.00
N ALA A 49 1.93 3.94 -4.48
CA ALA A 49 1.25 5.20 -4.28
C ALA A 49 -0.14 5.24 -4.91
N THR A 50 -1.04 5.95 -4.23
CA THR A 50 -2.41 6.21 -4.69
C THR A 50 -2.50 7.25 -5.82
N PHE A 51 -1.35 7.80 -6.24
CA PHE A 51 -1.19 8.78 -7.31
C PHE A 51 -0.09 8.32 -8.27
N GLY A 52 -0.17 8.75 -9.54
CA GLY A 52 0.76 8.30 -10.58
C GLY A 52 0.76 6.78 -10.81
N ALA A 53 -0.23 6.07 -10.27
CA ALA A 53 -0.29 4.62 -10.31
C ALA A 53 -0.40 4.14 -11.76
N PRO A 54 0.37 3.12 -12.15
CA PRO A 54 0.30 2.56 -13.49
C PRO A 54 -0.91 1.63 -13.62
N PHE A 55 -1.21 1.18 -14.83
CA PHE A 55 -2.28 0.21 -15.02
C PHE A 55 -1.85 -1.17 -14.54
N TYR A 56 -2.79 -1.97 -14.03
CA TYR A 56 -2.50 -3.36 -13.74
C TYR A 56 -2.10 -4.11 -15.03
N GLY A 57 -1.06 -4.92 -14.94
CA GLY A 57 -0.40 -5.57 -16.07
C GLY A 57 0.83 -4.80 -16.58
N ASP A 58 1.03 -3.54 -16.17
CA ASP A 58 2.20 -2.77 -16.57
C ASP A 58 3.47 -3.27 -15.88
N ARG A 59 4.58 -3.20 -16.62
CA ARG A 59 5.92 -3.49 -16.14
C ARG A 59 6.86 -2.35 -16.54
N VAL A 60 7.68 -1.91 -15.61
CA VAL A 60 8.66 -0.83 -15.80
C VAL A 60 10.04 -1.39 -15.50
N LEU A 61 10.85 -1.57 -16.53
CA LEU A 61 12.24 -1.99 -16.40
C LEU A 61 13.16 -0.78 -16.53
N GLY A 62 13.99 -0.56 -15.53
CA GLY A 62 14.89 0.59 -15.51
C GLY A 62 16.13 0.36 -14.68
N ARG A 63 17.04 1.33 -14.76
CA ARG A 63 18.20 1.37 -13.89
C ARG A 63 17.86 2.12 -12.62
N LEU A 64 18.37 1.64 -11.50
CA LEU A 64 18.19 2.29 -10.22
C LEU A 64 19.23 3.40 -10.05
N VAL A 65 18.79 4.57 -9.64
CA VAL A 65 19.61 5.76 -9.46
C VAL A 65 19.37 6.33 -8.07
N TYR A 66 20.44 6.62 -7.34
CA TYR A 66 20.35 7.25 -6.03
C TYR A 66 21.22 8.51 -5.99
N GLY A 67 20.57 9.66 -5.81
CA GLY A 67 21.23 10.91 -5.46
C GLY A 67 21.29 11.04 -3.95
N GLN A 68 22.50 11.18 -3.39
CA GLN A 68 22.66 11.39 -1.95
C GLN A 68 22.01 12.73 -1.55
N SER A 69 21.13 12.71 -0.55
CA SER A 69 20.52 13.92 0.01
C SER A 69 21.55 14.74 0.78
N LYS A 70 21.50 16.06 0.63
CA LYS A 70 22.28 17.08 1.35
C LYS A 70 21.65 17.47 2.69
N GLY A 71 20.73 16.67 3.20
CA GLY A 71 20.15 16.81 4.53
C GLY A 71 18.67 17.11 4.54
N ASN A 72 18.02 17.39 3.39
CA ASN A 72 16.58 17.65 3.32
C ASN A 72 15.75 16.42 2.96
N ALA A 73 16.33 15.22 3.03
CA ALA A 73 15.64 13.95 2.79
C ALA A 73 14.87 13.95 1.44
N HIS A 74 15.47 14.49 0.39
CA HIS A 74 14.92 14.60 -0.97
C HIS A 74 13.71 15.54 -1.10
N CYS A 75 13.59 16.54 -0.21
CA CYS A 75 12.43 17.45 -0.19
C CYS A 75 12.60 18.79 -0.90
N THR A 76 13.82 19.14 -1.31
CA THR A 76 14.10 20.38 -2.04
C THR A 76 14.82 20.07 -3.35
N GLU A 77 14.70 20.98 -4.32
CA GLU A 77 15.25 20.81 -5.66
C GLU A 77 16.79 20.71 -5.66
N ASP A 78 17.44 21.46 -4.78
CA ASP A 78 18.89 21.51 -4.61
C ASP A 78 19.46 20.40 -3.72
N ASP A 79 18.60 19.57 -3.10
CA ASP A 79 19.01 18.59 -2.09
C ASP A 79 19.75 17.38 -2.69
N TYR A 80 19.50 17.04 -3.96
CA TYR A 80 20.12 15.91 -4.62
C TYR A 80 20.11 16.06 -6.15
N GLU A 81 21.05 15.36 -6.79
CA GLU A 81 21.16 15.31 -8.24
C GLU A 81 20.89 13.90 -8.76
N ILE A 82 20.28 13.85 -9.94
CA ILE A 82 20.05 12.61 -10.67
C ILE A 82 20.96 12.63 -11.89
N PRO A 83 21.94 11.71 -12.01
CA PRO A 83 22.77 11.59 -13.18
C PRO A 83 21.93 11.47 -14.47
N ASP A 84 22.18 12.39 -15.40
CA ASP A 84 21.54 12.39 -16.71
C ASP A 84 21.79 11.04 -17.42
N ALA A 85 20.72 10.40 -17.86
CA ALA A 85 20.79 9.12 -18.57
C ALA A 85 21.61 9.21 -19.86
N ALA A 86 21.65 10.38 -20.49
CA ALA A 86 22.42 10.62 -21.71
C ALA A 86 23.93 10.76 -21.45
N LYS A 87 24.35 11.17 -20.25
CA LYS A 87 25.75 11.53 -19.93
C LYS A 87 26.56 10.43 -19.24
N MET A 88 26.00 9.23 -19.06
CA MET A 88 26.70 8.16 -18.33
C MET A 88 27.71 7.38 -19.21
N PRO A 89 28.89 7.02 -18.66
CA PRO A 89 29.89 6.23 -19.39
C PRO A 89 29.31 4.86 -19.83
N GLY A 90 29.42 4.55 -21.13
CA GLY A 90 28.92 3.32 -21.73
C GLY A 90 27.62 3.45 -22.52
N SER A 91 27.06 4.65 -22.67
CA SER A 91 25.93 4.96 -23.58
C SER A 91 26.32 5.13 -25.05
N GLN A 92 27.58 4.82 -25.41
CA GLN A 92 28.13 5.04 -26.75
C GLN A 92 27.90 3.88 -27.74
N SER A 93 27.23 2.79 -27.34
CA SER A 93 26.77 1.78 -28.30
C SER A 93 25.34 2.13 -28.74
N PRO A 94 25.07 2.33 -30.05
CA PRO A 94 23.71 2.59 -30.57
C PRO A 94 22.70 1.47 -30.25
N GLU A 95 23.16 0.31 -29.79
CA GLU A 95 22.35 -0.88 -29.47
C GLU A 95 22.00 -1.04 -27.97
N SER A 96 22.53 -0.21 -27.06
CA SER A 96 22.11 -0.31 -25.65
C SER A 96 20.80 0.43 -25.46
N ALA A 97 19.70 -0.34 -25.31
CA ALA A 97 18.40 0.20 -24.94
C ALA A 97 18.58 1.17 -23.76
N ARG A 98 18.23 2.45 -23.95
CA ARG A 98 18.35 3.49 -22.92
C ARG A 98 17.42 3.14 -21.77
N LEU A 99 17.96 2.53 -20.73
CA LEU A 99 17.21 2.22 -19.53
C LEU A 99 16.76 3.52 -18.86
N ILE A 100 15.46 3.59 -18.60
CA ILE A 100 14.84 4.69 -17.87
C ILE A 100 15.33 4.75 -16.42
N ASN A 101 15.21 5.93 -15.81
CA ASN A 101 15.64 6.15 -14.42
C ASN A 101 14.53 5.75 -13.44
N ILE A 102 14.83 4.77 -12.58
CA ILE A 102 14.06 4.49 -11.36
C ILE A 102 14.84 5.13 -10.21
N VAL A 103 14.24 6.08 -9.51
CA VAL A 103 14.98 6.95 -8.57
C VAL A 103 14.66 6.57 -7.14
N LEU A 104 15.70 6.38 -6.33
CA LEU A 104 15.60 6.15 -4.89
C LEU A 104 15.55 7.49 -4.15
N VAL A 105 14.56 7.65 -3.28
CA VAL A 105 14.44 8.80 -2.37
C VAL A 105 14.15 8.31 -0.95
N ARG A 106 14.47 9.09 0.08
CA ARG A 106 14.15 8.74 1.47
C ARG A 106 12.86 9.41 1.95
N ARG A 107 12.07 8.68 2.74
CA ARG A 107 10.89 9.20 3.45
C ARG A 107 11.31 10.17 4.56
N GLY A 108 10.51 11.21 4.78
CA GLY A 108 10.68 12.19 5.86
C GLY A 108 10.60 13.64 5.35
N LYS A 109 10.47 14.60 6.28
CA LYS A 109 10.45 16.07 6.08
C LYS A 109 9.35 16.67 5.18
N CYS A 110 8.87 15.99 4.15
CA CYS A 110 7.82 16.44 3.25
C CYS A 110 6.94 15.27 2.78
N SER A 111 5.82 15.58 2.12
CA SER A 111 4.87 14.60 1.59
C SER A 111 5.47 13.69 0.52
N PHE A 112 4.86 12.52 0.32
CA PHE A 112 5.23 11.60 -0.76
C PHE A 112 5.07 12.26 -2.13
N THR A 113 3.93 12.93 -2.35
CA THR A 113 3.64 13.71 -3.56
C THR A 113 4.77 14.69 -3.90
N ARG A 114 5.27 15.45 -2.91
CA ARG A 114 6.36 16.41 -3.16
C ARG A 114 7.66 15.72 -3.61
N LYS A 115 8.04 14.62 -2.97
CA LYS A 115 9.26 13.86 -3.33
C LYS A 115 9.19 13.32 -4.75
N VAL A 116 8.05 12.73 -5.10
CA VAL A 116 7.84 12.13 -6.41
C VAL A 116 7.78 13.21 -7.49
N SER A 117 7.13 14.35 -7.23
CA SER A 117 7.13 15.52 -8.14
C SER A 117 8.55 16.01 -8.44
N LEU A 118 9.38 16.18 -7.40
CA LEU A 118 10.78 16.62 -7.57
C LEU A 118 11.61 15.62 -8.35
N ALA A 119 11.45 14.32 -8.07
CA ALA A 119 12.15 13.28 -8.82
C ALA A 119 11.70 13.25 -10.29
N TYR A 120 10.39 13.41 -10.53
CA TYR A 120 9.80 13.48 -11.88
C TYR A 120 10.37 14.66 -12.68
N GLU A 121 10.40 15.85 -12.08
CA GLU A 121 11.01 17.06 -12.67
C GLU A 121 12.50 16.86 -13.01
N LYS A 122 13.19 16.00 -12.25
CA LYS A 122 14.59 15.60 -12.48
C LYS A 122 14.76 14.39 -13.42
N GLY A 123 13.71 13.99 -14.14
CA GLY A 123 13.76 12.93 -15.16
C GLY A 123 13.60 11.50 -14.63
N ALA A 124 13.04 11.32 -13.43
CA ALA A 124 12.59 10.02 -12.96
C ALA A 124 11.42 9.51 -13.81
N HIS A 125 11.42 8.21 -14.11
CA HIS A 125 10.29 7.51 -14.75
C HIS A 125 9.53 6.63 -13.76
N ALA A 126 10.14 6.33 -12.61
CA ALA A 126 9.50 5.76 -11.44
C ALA A 126 10.30 6.11 -10.19
N VAL A 127 9.68 6.02 -9.01
CA VAL A 127 10.34 6.36 -7.74
C VAL A 127 10.18 5.24 -6.72
N LEU A 128 11.29 4.79 -6.15
CA LEU A 128 11.29 3.94 -4.96
C LEU A 128 11.54 4.81 -3.73
N ILE A 129 10.55 4.88 -2.85
CA ILE A 129 10.62 5.64 -1.61
C ILE A 129 11.11 4.67 -0.52
N VAL A 130 12.27 4.91 0.05
CA VAL A 130 12.82 4.13 1.16
C VAL A 130 12.28 4.69 2.47
N ASP A 131 11.72 3.83 3.31
CA ASP A 131 11.22 4.24 4.63
C ASP A 131 12.32 4.89 5.50
N LYS A 132 11.88 5.65 6.51
CA LYS A 132 12.77 6.45 7.36
C LYS A 132 13.77 5.58 8.14
N GLU A 133 14.96 6.11 8.39
CA GLU A 133 16.06 5.37 9.05
C GLU A 133 15.69 4.89 10.47
N ASP A 134 14.97 5.74 11.20
CA ASP A 134 14.46 5.50 12.55
C ASP A 134 13.18 4.63 12.57
N SER A 135 12.70 4.15 11.41
CA SER A 135 11.49 3.33 11.35
C SER A 135 11.70 1.95 11.98
N THR A 136 10.72 1.47 12.74
CA THR A 136 10.66 0.08 13.21
C THR A 136 9.89 -0.83 12.27
N LEU A 137 9.30 -0.26 11.20
CA LEU A 137 8.48 -0.98 10.23
C LEU A 137 9.34 -1.93 9.40
N GLN A 138 8.80 -3.12 9.16
CA GLN A 138 9.41 -4.17 8.36
C GLN A 138 8.67 -4.32 7.03
N THR A 139 9.21 -5.16 6.15
CA THR A 139 8.67 -5.47 4.81
C THR A 139 7.20 -5.86 4.86
N LYS A 140 6.81 -6.70 5.83
CA LYS A 140 5.42 -7.12 6.05
C LYS A 140 4.47 -5.95 6.35
N ASP A 141 4.99 -4.89 6.97
CA ASP A 141 4.18 -3.73 7.36
C ASP A 141 3.97 -2.78 6.19
N MET A 142 4.79 -2.86 5.13
CA MET A 142 4.69 -1.97 3.96
C MET A 142 3.32 -2.07 3.30
N SER A 143 2.79 -3.29 3.15
CA SER A 143 1.46 -3.53 2.57
C SER A 143 0.31 -2.82 3.30
N ASN A 144 0.50 -2.44 4.57
CA ASN A 144 -0.49 -1.73 5.37
C ASN A 144 -0.33 -0.20 5.34
N ILE A 145 0.72 0.31 4.69
CA ILE A 145 0.97 1.76 4.62
C ILE A 145 0.34 2.32 3.36
N ILE A 146 -0.57 3.26 3.51
CA ILE A 146 -1.14 4.00 2.40
C ILE A 146 -0.19 5.15 2.05
N VAL A 147 0.39 5.10 0.85
CA VAL A 147 1.15 6.20 0.27
C VAL A 147 0.15 7.17 -0.38
N ALA A 148 -0.40 8.04 0.46
CA ALA A 148 -1.51 8.92 0.14
C ALA A 148 -1.08 10.18 -0.63
N ASP A 149 -1.97 10.65 -1.50
CA ASP A 149 -1.88 11.97 -2.12
C ASP A 149 -2.18 13.08 -1.10
N ASP A 150 -1.39 14.16 -1.11
CA ASP A 150 -1.59 15.38 -0.33
C ASP A 150 -2.46 16.44 -1.05
N GLY A 151 -3.12 16.05 -2.15
CA GLY A 151 -3.96 16.91 -2.99
C GLY A 151 -3.23 17.52 -4.19
N ARG A 152 -1.96 17.15 -4.43
CA ARG A 152 -1.17 17.61 -5.59
C ARG A 152 -0.75 16.48 -6.54
N GLY A 153 -1.19 15.25 -6.29
CA GLY A 153 -0.80 14.05 -7.02
C GLY A 153 -1.39 13.96 -8.43
N ASN A 154 -2.40 14.79 -8.74
CA ASN A 154 -2.99 14.88 -10.07
C ASN A 154 -1.99 15.33 -11.16
N LYS A 155 -0.88 15.96 -10.78
CA LYS A 155 0.21 16.37 -11.69
C LYS A 155 1.32 15.32 -11.85
N ILE A 156 1.23 14.21 -11.11
CA ILE A 156 2.25 13.16 -11.10
C ILE A 156 1.79 12.01 -11.99
N HIS A 157 2.59 11.70 -13.00
CA HIS A 157 2.29 10.68 -14.01
C HIS A 157 3.29 9.52 -14.02
N ILE A 158 4.10 9.41 -12.96
CA ILE A 158 5.04 8.31 -12.79
C ILE A 158 4.67 7.48 -11.55
N PRO A 159 4.85 6.15 -11.62
CA PRO A 159 4.58 5.28 -10.50
C PRO A 159 5.59 5.48 -9.37
N SER A 160 5.13 5.28 -8.14
CA SER A 160 6.01 5.24 -6.98
C SER A 160 5.62 4.15 -6.00
N VAL A 161 6.62 3.57 -5.34
CA VAL A 161 6.46 2.45 -4.40
C VAL A 161 7.27 2.72 -3.14
N LEU A 162 6.63 2.64 -1.97
CA LEU A 162 7.29 2.67 -0.67
C LEU A 162 7.82 1.28 -0.31
N ILE A 163 9.09 1.21 0.10
CA ILE A 163 9.76 -0.01 0.54
C ILE A 163 10.35 0.15 1.93
N ALA A 164 10.51 -0.98 2.62
CA ALA A 164 11.10 -1.00 3.95
C ALA A 164 12.57 -0.58 3.92
N LYS A 165 13.05 -0.03 5.04
CA LYS A 165 14.41 0.50 5.16
C LYS A 165 15.49 -0.56 4.94
N ALA A 166 15.22 -1.82 5.32
CA ALA A 166 16.21 -2.89 5.28
C ALA A 166 16.63 -3.22 3.84
N GLU A 167 15.66 -3.38 2.94
CA GLU A 167 15.87 -3.60 1.51
C GLU A 167 16.33 -2.31 0.83
N GLY A 168 15.69 -1.17 1.14
CA GLY A 168 16.03 0.12 0.56
C GLY A 168 17.48 0.54 0.83
N ASN A 169 18.02 0.26 2.02
CA ASN A 169 19.42 0.55 2.34
C ASN A 169 20.40 -0.30 1.52
N LYS A 170 20.07 -1.57 1.22
CA LYS A 170 20.88 -2.41 0.33
C LYS A 170 20.88 -1.88 -1.11
N LEU A 171 19.72 -1.41 -1.58
CA LEU A 171 19.58 -0.79 -2.89
C LEU A 171 20.39 0.51 -2.99
N ILE A 172 20.31 1.36 -1.97
CA ILE A 172 21.07 2.61 -1.88
C ILE A 172 22.58 2.34 -1.87
N GLU A 173 23.03 1.39 -1.04
CA GLU A 173 24.45 1.00 -0.97
C GLU A 173 24.97 0.57 -2.33
N GLU A 174 24.24 -0.29 -3.05
CA GLU A 174 24.69 -0.81 -4.34
C GLU A 174 24.60 0.25 -5.44
N ALA A 175 23.52 1.04 -5.50
CA ALA A 175 23.34 2.10 -6.49
C ALA A 175 24.35 3.25 -6.32
N GLY A 176 24.90 3.44 -5.12
CA GLY A 176 25.93 4.44 -4.84
C GLY A 176 27.35 4.05 -5.29
N ARG A 177 27.57 2.81 -5.75
CA ARG A 177 28.90 2.33 -6.17
C ARG A 177 29.19 2.73 -7.62
N ALA A 178 30.34 3.34 -7.86
CA ALA A 178 30.72 3.92 -9.16
C ALA A 178 30.61 2.96 -10.37
N ASN A 179 30.84 1.65 -10.16
CA ASN A 179 30.83 0.64 -11.22
C ASN A 179 29.67 -0.36 -11.10
N SER A 180 28.67 -0.09 -10.27
CA SER A 180 27.51 -0.96 -10.11
C SER A 180 26.32 -0.42 -10.90
N LYS A 181 25.72 -1.28 -11.73
CA LYS A 181 24.49 -0.98 -12.46
C LYS A 181 23.39 -1.86 -11.91
N VAL A 182 22.59 -1.28 -11.02
CA VAL A 182 21.42 -1.95 -10.45
C VAL A 182 20.27 -1.83 -11.45
N ILE A 183 19.76 -2.96 -11.94
CA ILE A 183 18.61 -3.01 -12.84
C ILE A 183 17.43 -3.55 -12.06
N VAL A 184 16.30 -2.86 -12.15
CA VAL A 184 15.09 -3.19 -11.41
C VAL A 184 13.91 -3.22 -12.37
N GLU A 185 13.06 -4.22 -12.18
CA GLU A 185 11.74 -4.31 -12.76
C GLU A 185 10.70 -3.98 -11.69
N LEU A 186 9.77 -3.08 -12.00
CA LEU A 186 8.56 -2.85 -11.22
C LEU A 186 7.40 -3.50 -11.97
N ALA A 187 6.69 -4.41 -11.33
CA ALA A 187 5.54 -5.08 -11.92
C ALA A 187 4.28 -4.87 -11.06
N TRP A 188 3.22 -4.38 -11.69
CA TRP A 188 1.88 -4.30 -11.11
C TRP A 188 1.04 -5.42 -11.67
N ASP A 189 1.42 -6.64 -11.33
CA ASP A 189 0.73 -7.83 -11.82
C ASP A 189 -0.77 -7.74 -11.49
N LEU A 190 -1.61 -8.18 -12.42
CA LEU A 190 -3.05 -8.23 -12.21
C LEU A 190 -3.34 -9.09 -10.97
N PRO A 191 -4.06 -8.57 -9.96
CA PRO A 191 -4.44 -9.39 -8.83
C PRO A 191 -5.23 -10.60 -9.34
N THR A 192 -4.75 -11.80 -9.01
CA THR A 192 -5.38 -13.07 -9.42
C THR A 192 -6.65 -13.35 -8.61
N SER A 193 -6.93 -12.56 -7.58
CA SER A 193 -8.18 -12.62 -6.84
C SER A 193 -9.33 -12.14 -7.74
N HIS A 194 -10.32 -13.00 -7.95
CA HIS A 194 -11.56 -12.65 -8.63
C HIS A 194 -12.47 -11.73 -7.81
N HIS A 195 -12.08 -11.40 -6.57
CA HIS A 195 -12.82 -10.52 -5.69
C HIS A 195 -11.95 -9.34 -5.22
N VAL A 196 -12.51 -8.13 -5.30
CA VAL A 196 -11.95 -6.90 -4.73
C VAL A 196 -12.45 -6.77 -3.30
N VAL A 197 -11.55 -6.56 -2.34
CA VAL A 197 -11.94 -6.25 -0.96
C VAL A 197 -11.93 -4.74 -0.78
N VAL A 198 -13.06 -4.19 -0.32
CA VAL A 198 -13.18 -2.81 0.12
C VAL A 198 -13.26 -2.82 1.64
N ASP A 199 -12.15 -2.47 2.29
CA ASP A 199 -12.02 -2.35 3.74
C ASP A 199 -12.22 -0.88 4.12
N LEU A 200 -13.39 -0.56 4.70
CA LEU A 200 -13.81 0.82 4.96
C LEU A 200 -13.90 1.08 6.46
N TRP A 201 -13.06 1.98 6.95
CA TRP A 201 -13.13 2.53 8.30
C TRP A 201 -13.98 3.81 8.30
N MET A 202 -15.01 3.85 9.14
CA MET A 202 -15.99 4.94 9.14
C MET A 202 -16.65 5.13 10.51
N SER A 203 -17.51 6.13 10.61
CA SER A 203 -18.47 6.32 11.70
C SER A 203 -19.80 6.75 11.11
N SER A 204 -20.92 6.33 11.69
CA SER A 204 -22.24 6.79 11.29
C SER A 204 -22.44 8.29 11.51
N ALA A 205 -21.59 8.92 12.30
CA ALA A 205 -21.61 10.36 12.54
C ALA A 205 -20.81 11.17 11.50
N SER A 206 -20.00 10.52 10.66
CA SER A 206 -19.23 11.20 9.60
C SER A 206 -20.07 11.39 8.34
N MET A 207 -20.30 12.64 7.98
CA MET A 207 -21.03 12.99 6.75
C MET A 207 -20.28 12.53 5.50
N GLU A 208 -18.95 12.57 5.52
CA GLU A 208 -18.09 12.09 4.44
C GLU A 208 -18.29 10.58 4.22
N SER A 209 -18.35 9.82 5.31
CA SER A 209 -18.62 8.38 5.26
C SER A 209 -20.00 8.09 4.69
N LEU A 210 -21.03 8.80 5.16
CA LEU A 210 -22.40 8.64 4.67
C LEU A 210 -22.54 9.03 3.20
N ASN A 211 -21.88 10.11 2.77
CA ASN A 211 -21.85 10.54 1.37
C ASN A 211 -21.18 9.49 0.49
N PHE A 212 -20.02 8.96 0.90
CA PHE A 212 -19.36 7.86 0.20
C PHE A 212 -20.29 6.65 0.08
N LEU A 213 -20.91 6.19 1.16
CA LEU A 213 -21.82 5.05 1.14
C LEU A 213 -22.99 5.28 0.16
N LYS A 214 -23.57 6.47 0.16
CA LYS A 214 -24.68 6.85 -0.73
C LYS A 214 -24.25 6.83 -2.19
N GLU A 215 -23.10 7.40 -2.51
CA GLU A 215 -22.57 7.46 -3.88
C GLU A 215 -22.07 6.10 -4.37
N PHE A 216 -21.52 5.29 -3.47
CA PHE A 216 -20.98 3.96 -3.78
C PHE A 216 -22.08 2.90 -3.90
N ALA A 217 -23.21 3.04 -3.19
CA ALA A 217 -24.32 2.09 -3.19
C ALA A 217 -24.75 1.57 -4.58
N PRO A 218 -24.99 2.42 -5.61
CA PRO A 218 -25.34 1.90 -6.94
C PRO A 218 -24.22 1.06 -7.57
N LYS A 219 -22.94 1.45 -7.39
CA LYS A 219 -21.79 0.69 -7.92
C LYS A 219 -21.65 -0.63 -7.18
N ARG A 220 -21.83 -0.62 -5.86
CA ARG A 220 -21.83 -1.81 -5.01
C ARG A 220 -22.87 -2.84 -5.44
N ARG A 221 -24.09 -2.40 -5.78
CA ARG A 221 -25.15 -3.29 -6.28
C ARG A 221 -24.74 -3.97 -7.59
N THR A 222 -24.15 -3.23 -8.51
CA THR A 222 -23.64 -3.79 -9.78
C THR A 222 -22.50 -4.79 -9.55
N LEU A 223 -21.60 -4.50 -8.59
CA LEU A 223 -20.41 -5.30 -8.31
C LEU A 223 -20.61 -6.34 -7.19
N ASN A 224 -21.86 -6.67 -6.83
CA ASN A 224 -22.15 -7.37 -5.57
C ASN A 224 -21.43 -8.73 -5.42
N GLN A 225 -21.24 -9.43 -6.55
CA GLN A 225 -20.63 -10.75 -6.64
C GLN A 225 -19.09 -10.76 -6.68
N VAL A 226 -18.47 -9.63 -6.99
CA VAL A 226 -17.02 -9.49 -7.19
C VAL A 226 -16.37 -8.50 -6.23
N VAL A 227 -17.16 -7.86 -5.37
CA VAL A 227 -16.66 -6.99 -4.30
C VAL A 227 -17.06 -7.58 -2.95
N ILE A 228 -16.09 -7.70 -2.05
CA ILE A 228 -16.28 -8.00 -0.63
C ILE A 228 -16.15 -6.69 0.11
N PHE A 229 -17.25 -6.20 0.68
CA PHE A 229 -17.26 -4.97 1.46
C PHE A 229 -17.11 -5.33 2.95
N LYS A 230 -16.14 -4.72 3.64
CA LYS A 230 -15.86 -4.93 5.07
C LYS A 230 -15.95 -3.58 5.79
N PRO A 231 -17.08 -3.26 6.42
CA PRO A 231 -17.21 -2.04 7.20
C PRO A 231 -16.56 -2.21 8.59
N HIS A 232 -15.78 -1.21 9.00
CA HIS A 232 -15.21 -1.06 10.32
C HIS A 232 -15.68 0.26 10.90
N TYR A 233 -16.23 0.23 12.12
CA TYR A 233 -16.68 1.43 12.81
C TYR A 233 -15.66 1.89 13.84
N ALA A 234 -15.45 3.20 13.93
CA ALA A 234 -14.53 3.80 14.89
C ALA A 234 -15.11 3.68 16.30
N VAL A 235 -14.47 2.87 17.14
CA VAL A 235 -14.86 2.64 18.53
C VAL A 235 -13.63 2.79 19.41
N PHE A 236 -13.78 3.50 20.53
CA PHE A 236 -12.73 3.64 21.54
C PHE A 236 -13.23 3.23 22.92
N GLY A 237 -12.29 2.99 23.82
CA GLY A 237 -12.56 2.75 25.24
C GLY A 237 -12.13 3.93 26.10
N VAL A 238 -12.82 4.13 27.21
CA VAL A 238 -12.55 5.13 28.25
C VAL A 238 -12.33 4.40 29.57
N ASP A 239 -11.38 4.87 30.39
CA ASP A 239 -11.10 4.28 31.71
C ASP A 239 -12.29 4.42 32.66
N SER A 240 -12.77 3.27 33.17
CA SER A 240 -13.85 3.07 34.17
C SER A 240 -13.79 4.00 35.38
N LYS A 241 -12.61 4.55 35.68
CA LYS A 241 -12.36 5.43 36.82
C LYS A 241 -12.65 6.90 36.56
N SER A 242 -13.01 7.28 35.33
CA SER A 242 -13.25 8.67 34.95
C SER A 242 -14.70 8.89 34.51
N PRO A 243 -15.69 8.77 35.44
CA PRO A 243 -17.09 8.70 35.07
C PRO A 243 -17.68 9.97 34.45
N ASP A 244 -17.03 11.12 34.66
CA ASP A 244 -17.42 12.38 34.03
C ASP A 244 -17.25 12.34 32.50
N LEU A 245 -16.36 11.48 31.98
CA LEU A 245 -16.18 11.24 30.55
C LEU A 245 -17.18 10.24 29.97
N TYR A 246 -17.98 9.54 30.81
CA TYR A 246 -18.98 8.59 30.32
C TYR A 246 -20.23 9.22 29.78
N ASN A 247 -20.59 10.39 30.30
CA ASN A 247 -21.96 10.85 30.22
C ASN A 247 -22.36 11.10 28.76
N GLY A 248 -23.11 10.15 28.20
CA GLY A 248 -23.57 10.16 26.81
C GLY A 248 -22.66 9.47 25.78
N LEU A 249 -21.41 9.12 26.07
CA LEU A 249 -20.49 8.58 25.03
C LEU A 249 -20.56 7.06 24.83
N CYS A 250 -20.86 6.31 25.89
CA CYS A 250 -20.70 4.86 25.91
C CYS A 250 -22.05 4.14 26.07
N THR A 251 -22.10 2.87 25.64
CA THR A 251 -23.32 2.04 25.74
C THR A 251 -23.53 1.44 27.13
N ASP A 252 -22.45 1.22 27.88
CA ASP A 252 -22.44 0.67 29.23
C ASP A 252 -21.44 1.42 30.15
N GLU A 253 -21.50 1.09 31.44
CA GLU A 253 -20.63 1.67 32.48
C GLU A 253 -19.22 1.06 32.49
N THR A 254 -18.96 0.03 31.68
CA THR A 254 -17.60 -0.56 31.59
C THR A 254 -16.65 0.34 30.82
N GLY A 255 -17.19 1.25 30.00
CA GLY A 255 -16.43 2.18 29.19
C GLY A 255 -15.65 1.54 28.06
N LYS A 256 -15.90 0.26 27.77
CA LYS A 256 -15.15 -0.49 26.76
C LYS A 256 -15.52 -0.09 25.33
N TYR A 257 -16.78 0.31 25.11
CA TYR A 257 -17.32 0.64 23.81
C TYR A 257 -18.00 2.01 23.86
N CYS A 258 -17.33 2.98 23.25
CA CYS A 258 -17.75 4.37 23.15
C CYS A 258 -17.50 4.90 21.73
N ALA A 259 -18.24 5.94 21.36
CA ALA A 259 -18.02 6.68 20.12
C ALA A 259 -17.98 8.18 20.40
N GLU A 260 -17.44 8.93 19.45
CA GLU A 260 -17.30 10.39 19.59
C GLU A 260 -18.68 11.05 19.52
N ASP A 261 -18.89 12.07 20.34
CA ASP A 261 -20.06 12.93 20.24
C ASP A 261 -19.87 13.92 19.09
N PRO A 262 -20.71 13.86 18.03
CA PRO A 262 -20.50 14.66 16.84
C PRO A 262 -20.95 16.12 16.97
N ASP A 263 -21.83 16.44 17.93
CA ASP A 263 -22.41 17.78 18.06
C ASP A 263 -22.24 18.39 19.47
N GLY A 264 -21.54 17.69 20.37
CA GLY A 264 -21.08 18.13 21.67
C GLY A 264 -22.21 18.32 22.67
N SER A 265 -22.88 19.46 22.63
CA SER A 265 -24.06 19.76 23.47
C SER A 265 -25.37 19.67 22.69
N GLY A 266 -25.32 19.11 21.49
CA GLY A 266 -26.50 18.88 20.69
C GLY A 266 -27.26 17.62 21.12
N PRO A 267 -28.27 17.22 20.33
CA PRO A 267 -29.12 16.08 20.67
C PRO A 267 -28.47 14.72 20.40
N ILE A 268 -27.37 14.63 19.64
CA ILE A 268 -26.78 13.37 19.21
C ILE A 268 -25.61 13.02 20.12
N THR A 269 -25.79 12.03 20.98
CA THR A 269 -24.73 11.58 21.88
C THR A 269 -23.84 10.50 21.23
N GLY A 270 -22.60 10.34 21.70
CA GLY A 270 -21.71 9.25 21.26
C GLY A 270 -22.33 7.85 21.42
N LYS A 271 -23.17 7.63 22.44
CA LYS A 271 -23.94 6.40 22.63
C LYS A 271 -24.90 6.15 21.48
N MET A 272 -25.57 7.19 20.98
CA MET A 272 -26.47 7.07 19.82
C MET A 272 -25.70 6.74 18.55
N VAL A 273 -24.53 7.35 18.35
CA VAL A 273 -23.61 7.00 17.25
C VAL A 273 -23.23 5.53 17.32
N LEU A 274 -22.79 5.04 18.48
CA LEU A 274 -22.40 3.64 18.63
C LEU A 274 -23.55 2.66 18.40
N ILE A 275 -24.77 2.99 18.85
CA ILE A 275 -25.97 2.18 18.58
C ILE A 275 -26.26 2.14 17.08
N GLU A 276 -26.12 3.26 16.39
CA GLU A 276 -26.31 3.34 14.93
C GLU A 276 -25.22 2.58 14.17
N ASP A 277 -23.95 2.70 14.56
CA ASP A 277 -22.83 1.91 14.02
C ASP A 277 -23.10 0.40 14.12
N VAL A 278 -23.56 -0.06 15.30
CA VAL A 278 -23.97 -1.45 15.53
C VAL A 278 -25.17 -1.83 14.66
N ARG A 279 -26.14 -0.93 14.48
CA ARG A 279 -27.30 -1.19 13.61
C ARG A 279 -26.87 -1.37 12.15
N GLN A 280 -25.98 -0.51 11.65
CA GLN A 280 -25.51 -0.57 10.27
C GLN A 280 -24.66 -1.83 10.00
N ILE A 281 -23.77 -2.22 10.91
CA ILE A 281 -23.00 -3.46 10.75
C ILE A 281 -23.94 -4.70 10.78
N CYS A 282 -24.96 -4.72 11.64
CA CYS A 282 -25.97 -5.78 11.65
C CYS A 282 -26.74 -5.87 10.32
N ILE A 283 -27.15 -4.73 9.76
CA ILE A 283 -27.79 -4.69 8.43
C ILE A 283 -26.83 -5.22 7.37
N HIS A 284 -25.56 -4.83 7.40
CA HIS A 284 -24.57 -5.34 6.47
C HIS A 284 -24.42 -6.87 6.57
N GLU A 285 -24.34 -7.43 7.77
CA GLU A 285 -24.19 -8.87 7.99
C GLU A 285 -25.39 -9.68 7.48
N ILE A 286 -26.61 -9.16 7.60
CA ILE A 286 -27.83 -9.80 7.12
C ILE A 286 -27.92 -9.78 5.58
N TYR A 287 -27.54 -8.66 4.96
CA TYR A 287 -27.80 -8.42 3.53
C TYR A 287 -26.56 -8.56 2.63
N LYS A 288 -25.37 -8.82 3.19
CA LYS A 288 -24.16 -9.02 2.37
C LYS A 288 -24.34 -10.22 1.43
N ALA A 289 -24.02 -10.03 0.16
CA ALA A 289 -24.09 -11.10 -0.81
C ALA A 289 -23.03 -12.17 -0.53
N THR A 290 -23.46 -13.44 -0.53
CA THR A 290 -22.55 -14.58 -0.57
C THR A 290 -21.77 -14.54 -1.88
N GLN A 291 -20.44 -14.53 -1.77
CA GLN A 291 -19.58 -14.51 -2.95
C GLN A 291 -19.67 -15.86 -3.66
N VAL A 292 -19.82 -15.84 -4.98
CA VAL A 292 -19.72 -17.06 -5.79
C VAL A 292 -18.25 -17.39 -5.91
N SER A 293 -17.79 -18.48 -5.29
CA SER A 293 -16.46 -19.01 -5.54
C SER A 293 -16.42 -19.53 -6.98
N ARG A 294 -15.93 -18.73 -7.92
CA ARG A 294 -15.57 -19.27 -9.23
C ARG A 294 -14.37 -20.18 -9.04
N GLN A 295 -14.52 -21.45 -9.44
CA GLN A 295 -13.38 -22.34 -9.55
C GLN A 295 -12.38 -21.75 -10.56
N PRO A 296 -11.08 -21.69 -10.22
CA PRO A 296 -10.08 -21.22 -11.17
C PRO A 296 -10.07 -22.13 -12.40
N GLY A 297 -10.24 -21.54 -13.59
CA GLY A 297 -10.04 -22.23 -14.88
C GLY A 297 -11.25 -22.36 -15.81
N VAL A 298 -12.41 -21.79 -15.49
CA VAL A 298 -13.57 -21.79 -16.41
C VAL A 298 -13.71 -20.41 -17.08
N PRO A 299 -13.35 -20.27 -18.38
CA PRO A 299 -13.63 -19.06 -19.14
C PRO A 299 -15.14 -18.87 -19.37
N PRO A 300 -15.59 -17.64 -19.66
CA PRO A 300 -17.01 -17.30 -19.86
C PRO A 300 -17.66 -18.05 -21.02
#